data_AF-A0A965B324-F1
#
_entry.id   AF-A0A965B324-F1
#
_cell.length_a   1.000
_cell.length_b   1.000
_cell.length_c   1.000
_cell.angle_alpha   90.00
_cell.angle_beta   90.00
_cell.angle_gamma   90.00
#
_symmetry.space_group_name_H-M   'P 1'
#
loop_
_entity.id
_entity.type
_entity.pdbx_description
1 polymer ?
#
loop_
_entity_poly.entity_id
_entity_poly.type
_entity_poly.pdbx_seq_one_letter_code
_entity_poly.pdbx_strand_id
1 'polypeptide(L)'
;MLGAALLVVADQRARHATALIEELARAAGKPTPTPDSGGDTATTATTTTPTTASAPATPPPALADVVAALRRSAQSAATLAPTLSGYRAGLIGSIAAACTASYTVGLPPVRRPS
;
A
#
# COMPACT_ATOMS: atom_id res chain seq x y z
N MET A 1 16.71 12.83 11.18
CA MET A 1 16.56 11.38 10.90
C MET A 1 15.10 10.95 10.68
N LEU A 2 14.12 11.36 11.51
CA LEU A 2 12.71 10.95 11.35
C LEU A 2 12.12 11.23 9.96
N GLY A 3 12.37 12.42 9.38
CA GLY A 3 11.87 12.75 8.04
C GLY A 3 12.36 11.79 6.94
N ALA A 4 13.65 11.42 6.97
CA ALA A 4 14.21 10.44 6.03
C ALA A 4 13.59 9.05 6.21
N ALA A 5 13.38 8.62 7.46
CA ALA A 5 12.70 7.36 7.75
C ALA A 5 11.24 7.35 7.24
N LEU A 6 10.51 8.46 7.40
CA LEU A 6 9.15 8.59 6.87
C LEU A 6 9.12 8.56 5.34
N LEU A 7 10.12 9.12 4.66
CA LEU A 7 10.23 9.02 3.19
C LEU A 7 10.44 7.57 2.73
N VAL A 8 11.29 6.81 3.42
CA VAL A 8 11.48 5.38 3.13
C VAL A 8 10.17 4.60 3.32
N VAL A 9 9.43 4.87 4.41
CA VAL A 9 8.11 4.26 4.63
C VAL A 9 7.14 4.63 3.52
N ALA A 10 7.08 5.91 3.13
CA ALA A 10 6.19 6.38 2.06
C ALA A 10 6.50 5.70 0.71
N ASP A 11 7.77 5.61 0.36
CA ASP A 11 8.26 4.96 -0.86
C ASP A 11 7.93 3.45 -0.89
N GLN A 12 8.16 2.73 0.23
CA GLN A 12 7.74 1.32 0.34
C GLN A 12 6.23 1.16 0.21
N ARG A 13 5.43 2.04 0.82
CA ARG A 13 3.96 2.00 0.74
C ARG A 13 3.45 2.30 -0.67
N ALA A 14 4.10 3.21 -1.39
CA ALA A 14 3.79 3.48 -2.79
C ALA A 14 4.04 2.25 -3.67
N ARG A 15 5.19 1.58 -3.52
CA ARG A 15 5.48 0.34 -4.26
C ARG A 15 4.48 -0.77 -3.98
N HIS A 16 4.10 -0.98 -2.71
CA HIS A 16 3.07 -1.95 -2.36
C HIS A 16 1.70 -1.61 -2.98
N ALA A 17 1.32 -0.33 -3.01
CA ALA A 17 0.07 0.09 -3.64
C ALA A 17 0.08 -0.18 -5.16
N THR A 18 1.18 0.14 -5.84
CA THR A 18 1.35 -0.18 -7.27
C THR A 18 1.23 -1.68 -7.52
N ALA A 19 1.95 -2.51 -6.75
CA ALA A 19 1.89 -3.97 -6.90
C ALA A 19 0.47 -4.53 -6.66
N LEU A 20 -0.29 -3.95 -5.73
CA LEU A 20 -1.69 -4.32 -5.50
C LEU A 20 -2.60 -3.93 -6.67
N ILE A 21 -2.38 -2.76 -7.26
CA ILE A 21 -3.15 -2.29 -8.42
C ILE A 21 -2.88 -3.19 -9.63
N GLU A 22 -1.61 -3.51 -9.88
CA GLU A 22 -1.19 -4.45 -10.94
C GLU A 22 -1.81 -5.83 -10.74
N GLU A 23 -1.77 -6.34 -9.50
CA GLU A 23 -2.35 -7.63 -9.16
C GLU A 23 -3.88 -7.64 -9.31
N LEU A 24 -4.56 -6.55 -8.94
CA LEU A 24 -6.00 -6.40 -9.16
C LEU A 24 -6.34 -6.39 -10.65
N ALA A 25 -5.56 -5.68 -11.47
CA ALA A 25 -5.73 -5.64 -12.92
C ALA A 25 -5.53 -7.03 -13.55
N ARG A 26 -4.49 -7.76 -13.13
CA ARG A 26 -4.22 -9.14 -13.56
C ARG A 26 -5.36 -10.08 -13.15
N ALA A 27 -5.84 -9.99 -11.91
CA ALA A 27 -6.94 -10.81 -11.40
C ALA A 27 -8.28 -10.52 -12.11
N ALA A 28 -8.49 -9.29 -12.57
CA ALA A 28 -9.64 -8.90 -13.38
C ALA A 28 -9.55 -9.38 -14.85
N GLY A 29 -8.46 -10.07 -15.24
CA GLY A 29 -8.26 -10.55 -16.60
C GLY A 29 -7.91 -9.44 -17.59
N LYS A 30 -7.43 -8.27 -17.13
CA LYS A 30 -6.91 -7.21 -18.02
C LYS A 30 -5.49 -7.59 -18.44
N PRO A 31 -5.24 -7.98 -19.70
CA PRO A 31 -3.89 -8.30 -20.14
C PRO A 31 -3.03 -7.03 -20.07
N THR A 32 -1.85 -7.15 -19.46
CA THR A 32 -0.72 -6.28 -19.79
C THR A 32 -0.48 -6.41 -21.29
N PRO A 33 -0.42 -5.31 -22.08
CA PRO A 33 -0.29 -5.44 -23.52
C PRO A 33 1.00 -6.18 -23.85
N THR A 34 0.86 -7.41 -24.35
CA THR A 34 1.91 -8.10 -25.10
C THR A 34 1.72 -7.67 -26.55
N PRO A 35 2.78 -7.33 -27.30
CA PRO A 35 2.66 -6.94 -28.69
C PRO A 35 2.48 -8.19 -29.54
N ASP A 36 1.34 -8.86 -29.43
CA ASP A 36 0.78 -9.66 -30.51
C ASP A 36 -0.61 -10.17 -30.14
N SER A 37 -1.48 -10.10 -31.16
CA SER A 37 -2.88 -10.55 -31.20
C SER A 37 -3.92 -9.50 -30.80
N GLY A 38 -4.55 -8.96 -31.85
CA GLY A 38 -5.71 -8.09 -31.79
C GLY A 38 -6.94 -8.79 -31.21
N GLY A 39 -7.76 -7.97 -30.57
CA GLY A 39 -9.05 -8.35 -30.02
C GLY A 39 -9.73 -7.12 -29.47
N ASP A 40 -10.58 -6.50 -30.29
CA ASP A 40 -11.45 -5.40 -29.90
C ASP A 40 -12.40 -5.85 -28.80
N THR A 41 -12.19 -5.34 -27.59
CA THR A 41 -13.25 -5.23 -26.59
C THR A 41 -13.00 -3.99 -25.77
N ALA A 42 -13.64 -2.90 -26.19
CA ALA A 42 -13.71 -1.65 -25.46
C ALA A 42 -14.44 -1.91 -24.12
N THR A 43 -13.67 -2.16 -23.06
CA THR A 43 -14.17 -2.09 -21.68
C THR A 43 -13.88 -0.69 -21.16
N THR A 44 -14.95 0.06 -20.91
CA THR A 44 -14.95 1.38 -20.28
C THR A 44 -14.08 1.38 -19.03
N ALA A 45 -12.86 1.91 -19.15
CA ALA A 45 -12.04 2.24 -18.00
C ALA A 45 -12.71 3.42 -17.30
N THR A 46 -13.30 3.19 -16.13
CA THR A 46 -13.57 4.25 -15.17
C THR A 46 -12.23 4.75 -14.64
N THR A 47 -11.63 5.66 -15.40
CA THR A 47 -10.54 6.51 -14.92
C THR A 47 -11.12 7.37 -13.80
N THR A 48 -10.96 6.92 -12.56
CA THR A 48 -11.06 7.81 -11.41
C THR A 48 -9.81 8.68 -11.44
N THR A 49 -9.91 9.80 -12.15
CA THR A 49 -8.98 10.91 -11.96
C THR A 49 -9.04 11.30 -10.49
N PRO A 50 -7.92 11.28 -9.74
CA PRO A 50 -7.92 11.85 -8.41
C PRO A 50 -8.18 13.35 -8.57
N THR A 51 -9.41 13.78 -8.29
CA THR A 51 -9.72 15.19 -8.11
C THR A 51 -8.90 15.66 -6.92
N THR A 52 -7.82 16.40 -7.17
CA THR A 52 -7.13 17.19 -6.15
C THR A 52 -8.02 18.37 -5.79
N ALA A 53 -9.12 18.09 -5.09
CA ALA A 53 -9.76 19.08 -4.26
C ALA A 53 -8.77 19.40 -3.14
N SER A 54 -8.25 20.62 -3.10
CA SER A 54 -7.46 21.13 -1.97
C SER A 54 -8.35 21.14 -0.74
N ALA A 55 -8.36 20.02 -0.02
CA ALA A 55 -8.86 19.96 1.33
C ALA A 55 -8.03 20.93 2.19
N PRO A 56 -8.64 21.55 3.23
CA PRO A 56 -7.89 22.33 4.21
C PRO A 56 -6.68 21.53 4.69
N ALA A 57 -5.52 22.18 4.79
CA ALA A 57 -4.29 21.54 5.24
C ALA A 57 -4.53 20.91 6.61
N THR A 58 -4.77 19.60 6.62
CA THR A 58 -4.87 18.83 7.85
C THR A 58 -3.50 18.88 8.50
N PRO A 59 -3.43 19.11 9.83
CA PRO A 59 -2.16 19.05 10.53
C PRO A 59 -1.44 17.75 10.16
N PRO A 60 -0.12 17.78 9.92
CA PRO A 60 0.62 16.57 9.61
C PRO A 60 0.40 15.55 10.73
N PRO A 61 0.12 14.28 10.40
CA PRO A 61 -0.21 13.27 11.39
C PRO A 61 0.93 13.11 12.39
N ALA A 62 0.60 12.88 13.66
CA ALA A 62 1.62 12.63 14.66
C ALA A 62 2.32 11.28 14.37
N LEU A 63 3.57 11.14 14.81
CA LEU A 63 4.31 9.88 14.65
C LEU A 63 3.55 8.69 15.26
N ALA A 64 2.87 8.91 16.40
CA ALA A 64 2.04 7.90 17.05
C ALA A 64 0.90 7.43 16.14
N ASP A 65 0.30 8.34 15.37
CA ASP A 65 -0.80 8.02 14.44
C ASP A 65 -0.27 7.20 13.26
N VAL A 66 0.91 7.54 12.74
CA VAL A 66 1.59 6.79 11.68
C VAL A 66 1.90 5.37 12.16
N VAL A 67 2.48 5.22 13.34
CA VAL A 67 2.76 3.92 13.97
C VAL A 67 1.48 3.10 14.16
N ALA A 68 0.41 3.73 14.66
CA ALA A 68 -0.87 3.07 14.84
C ALA A 68 -1.50 2.63 13.50
N ALA A 69 -1.39 3.46 12.46
CA ALA A 69 -1.86 3.12 11.11
C ALA A 69 -1.07 1.96 10.50
N LEU A 70 0.26 1.96 10.63
CA LEU A 70 1.13 0.86 10.19
C LEU A 70 0.77 -0.45 10.91
N ARG A 71 0.53 -0.41 12.22
CA ARG A 71 0.11 -1.57 13.00
C ARG A 71 -1.22 -2.14 12.52
N ARG A 72 -2.23 -1.28 12.33
CA ARG A 72 -3.54 -1.71 11.78
C ARG A 72 -3.40 -2.30 10.39
N SER A 73 -2.58 -1.70 9.52
CA SER A 73 -2.33 -2.23 8.18
C SER A 73 -1.65 -3.60 8.23
N ALA A 74 -0.67 -3.79 9.13
CA ALA A 74 0.01 -5.06 9.30
C ALA A 74 -0.96 -6.16 9.77
N GLN A 75 -1.80 -5.84 10.76
CA GLN A 75 -2.80 -6.77 11.30
C GLN A 75 -3.85 -7.15 10.25
N SER A 76 -4.40 -6.17 9.54
CA SER A 76 -5.38 -6.43 8.47
C SER A 76 -4.79 -7.33 7.37
N ALA A 77 -3.57 -7.04 6.93
CA ALA A 77 -2.87 -7.86 5.94
C ALA A 77 -2.57 -9.27 6.48
N ALA A 78 -2.11 -9.40 7.72
CA ALA A 78 -1.83 -10.69 8.35
C ALA A 78 -3.09 -11.55 8.51
N THR A 79 -4.25 -10.94 8.78
CA THR A 79 -5.54 -11.65 8.85
C THR A 79 -6.04 -12.04 7.46
N LEU A 80 -5.77 -11.24 6.42
CA LEU A 80 -6.23 -11.49 5.06
C LEU A 80 -5.37 -12.52 4.32
N ALA A 81 -4.04 -12.52 4.52
CA ALA A 81 -3.13 -13.38 3.76
C ALA A 81 -3.48 -14.89 3.80
N PRO A 82 -3.91 -15.48 4.94
CA PRO A 82 -4.31 -16.90 5.01
C PRO A 82 -5.56 -17.23 4.20
N THR A 83 -6.41 -16.24 3.86
CA THR A 83 -7.61 -16.46 3.02
C THR A 83 -7.30 -16.35 1.53
N LEU A 84 -6.03 -16.12 1.17
CA LEU A 84 -5.54 -16.01 -0.20
C LEU A 84 -4.57 -17.16 -0.48
N SER A 85 -4.23 -17.35 -1.75
CA SER A 85 -3.27 -18.36 -2.19
C SER A 85 -2.27 -17.79 -3.18
N GLY A 86 -1.13 -18.49 -3.33
CA GLY A 86 -0.09 -18.17 -4.31
C GLY A 86 0.45 -16.75 -4.18
N TYR A 87 0.61 -16.08 -5.33
CA TYR A 87 1.21 -14.74 -5.41
C TYR A 87 0.48 -13.70 -4.54
N ARG A 88 -0.85 -13.75 -4.45
CA ARG A 88 -1.65 -12.81 -3.64
C ARG A 88 -1.36 -12.96 -2.15
N ALA A 89 -1.29 -14.20 -1.66
CA ALA A 89 -0.93 -14.46 -0.26
C ALA A 89 0.48 -13.95 0.04
N GLY A 90 1.44 -14.18 -0.87
CA GLY A 90 2.81 -13.69 -0.75
C GLY A 90 2.90 -12.16 -0.73
N LEU A 91 2.19 -11.48 -1.65
CA LEU A 91 2.17 -10.02 -1.73
C LEU A 91 1.58 -9.39 -0.46
N ILE A 92 0.43 -9.89 0.01
CA ILE A 92 -0.20 -9.39 1.24
C ILE A 92 0.68 -9.71 2.47
N GLY A 93 1.31 -10.88 2.52
CA GLY A 93 2.27 -11.23 3.57
C GLY A 93 3.47 -10.28 3.63
N SER A 94 4.03 -9.91 2.47
CA SER A 94 5.13 -8.93 2.37
C SER A 94 4.70 -7.57 2.92
N ILE A 95 3.48 -7.11 2.62
CA ILE A 95 2.93 -5.86 3.17
C ILE A 95 2.85 -5.93 4.68
N ALA A 96 2.35 -7.04 5.24
CA ALA A 96 2.27 -7.22 6.69
C ALA A 96 3.65 -7.16 7.35
N ALA A 97 4.64 -7.85 6.77
CA ALA A 97 6.01 -7.86 7.25
C ALA A 97 6.68 -6.48 7.17
N ALA A 98 6.56 -5.78 6.05
CA ALA A 98 7.15 -4.45 5.85
C ALA A 98 6.54 -3.40 6.78
N CYS A 99 5.21 -3.42 6.98
CA CYS A 99 4.56 -2.55 7.95
C CYS A 99 5.02 -2.85 9.38
N THR A 100 5.20 -4.13 9.72
CA THR A 100 5.75 -4.54 11.02
C THR A 100 7.16 -4.02 11.23
N ALA A 101 8.07 -4.27 10.28
CA ALA A 101 9.43 -3.76 10.33
C ALA A 101 9.46 -2.23 10.47
N SER A 102 8.58 -1.52 9.75
CA SER A 102 8.48 -0.07 9.81
C SER A 102 8.17 0.45 11.22
N TYR A 103 7.22 -0.15 11.95
CA TYR A 103 6.86 0.32 13.30
C TYR A 103 7.72 -0.28 14.42
N THR A 104 8.44 -1.38 14.19
CA THR A 104 9.30 -1.99 15.21
C THR A 104 10.74 -1.46 15.17
N VAL A 105 11.29 -1.19 13.98
CA VAL A 105 12.69 -0.81 13.81
C VAL A 105 12.90 0.34 12.82
N GLY A 106 11.99 0.54 11.87
CA GLY A 106 12.15 1.56 10.82
C GLY A 106 11.88 3.00 11.28
N LEU A 107 11.08 3.18 12.33
CA LEU A 107 10.74 4.47 12.91
C LEU A 107 11.30 4.58 14.34
N PRO A 108 11.67 5.80 14.79
CA PRO A 108 12.08 6.01 16.17
C PRO A 108 10.94 5.72 17.15
N PRO A 109 11.25 5.33 18.39
CA PRO A 109 10.24 5.02 19.39
C PRO A 109 9.40 6.26 19.73
N VAL A 110 8.09 6.07 19.87
CA VAL A 110 7.18 7.10 20.35
C VAL A 110 7.49 7.35 21.83
N ARG A 111 7.97 8.56 22.17
CA ARG A 111 8.14 8.96 23.58
C ARG A 111 6.75 9.03 24.23
N ARG A 112 6.53 8.28 25.31
CA ARG A 112 5.33 8.43 26.14
C ARG A 112 5.49 9.68 27.01
N PRO A 113 4.46 10.53 27.15
CA PRO A 113 4.49 11.59 28.14
C PRO A 113 4.58 10.98 29.55
N SER A 114 5.46 11.55 30.39
CA SER A 114 5.67 11.20 31.80
C SER A 114 4.57 11.72 32.70
#